data_AF-A0AAP8QG78-F1
#
_entry.id   AF-A0AAP8QG78-F1
#
_cell.length_a   1.000
_cell.length_b   1.000
_cell.length_c   1.000
_cell.angle_alpha   90.00
_cell.angle_beta   90.00
_cell.angle_gamma   90.00
#
_symmetry.space_group_name_H-M   'P 1'
#
loop_
_entity.id
_entity.type
_entity.pdbx_description
1 polymer ?
#
loop_
_entity_poly.entity_id
_entity_poly.type
_entity_poly.pdbx_seq_one_letter_code
_entity_poly.pdbx_strand_id
1 'polypeptide(L)'
;MTALEKIELINTLHDSVVGSRTENDCCVGVLVPLNKKTIKVLKQLGVDYEWIRLNRLATPTDGYFIDLVPVAIRFSSGWTRENGFQPL
;
A
#
# COMPACT_ATOMS: atom_id res chain seq x y z
N MET A 1 3.47 4.87 -16.42
CA MET A 1 4.35 4.08 -15.54
C MET A 1 4.28 2.61 -15.93
N THR A 2 5.44 1.96 -16.04
CA THR A 2 5.62 0.52 -16.14
C THR A 2 5.22 -0.19 -14.83
N ALA A 3 5.18 -1.53 -14.82
CA ALA A 3 4.95 -2.29 -13.60
C ALA A 3 6.07 -2.06 -12.56
N LEU A 4 7.33 -2.06 -13.00
CA LEU A 4 8.48 -1.82 -12.14
C LEU A 4 8.46 -0.42 -11.50
N GLU A 5 8.17 0.63 -12.27
CA GLU A 5 8.06 2.00 -11.75
C GLU A 5 6.94 2.14 -10.71
N LYS A 6 5.83 1.40 -10.88
CA LYS A 6 4.74 1.37 -9.88
C LYS A 6 5.17 0.70 -8.59
N ILE A 7 5.96 -0.37 -8.69
CA ILE A 7 6.51 -1.09 -7.54
C ILE A 7 7.49 -0.22 -6.78
N GLU A 8 8.44 0.39 -7.48
CA GLU A 8 9.41 1.31 -6.88
C GLU A 8 8.68 2.46 -6.17
N LEU A 9 7.66 3.03 -6.82
CA LEU A 9 6.87 4.11 -6.25
C LEU A 9 6.10 3.67 -4.99
N ILE A 10 5.40 2.53 -5.00
CA ILE A 10 4.65 2.08 -3.82
C ILE A 10 5.60 1.65 -2.69
N ASN A 11 6.77 1.10 -3.00
CA ASN A 11 7.79 0.73 -2.03
C ASN A 11 8.48 1.94 -1.38
N THR A 12 8.30 3.17 -1.88
CA THR A 12 8.68 4.37 -1.12
C THR A 12 7.92 4.51 0.21
N LEU A 13 6.84 3.75 0.40
CA LEU A 13 6.07 3.66 1.65
C LEU A 13 6.51 2.52 2.56
N HIS A 14 7.53 1.73 2.21
CA HIS A 14 7.96 0.54 2.95
C HIS A 14 8.25 0.85 4.44
N ASP A 15 9.04 1.88 4.73
CA ASP A 15 9.36 2.30 6.11
C ASP A 15 8.15 2.86 6.88
N SER A 16 7.03 3.13 6.20
CA SER A 16 5.78 3.59 6.81
C SER A 16 4.81 2.44 7.10
N VAL A 17 5.17 1.20 6.80
CA VAL A 17 4.33 0.03 7.11
C VAL A 17 4.27 -0.16 8.62
N VAL A 18 3.04 -0.13 9.16
CA VAL A 18 2.76 -0.28 10.60
C VAL A 18 2.18 -1.65 10.93
N GLY A 19 1.75 -2.41 9.93
CA GLY A 19 1.24 -3.76 10.10
C GLY A 19 1.08 -4.49 8.77
N SER A 20 1.17 -5.81 8.81
CA SER A 20 0.90 -6.68 7.68
C SER A 20 0.06 -7.88 8.13
N ARG A 21 -0.74 -8.43 7.22
CA ARG A 21 -1.52 -9.66 7.44
C ARG A 21 -1.05 -10.72 6.43
N THR A 22 -0.75 -11.90 6.94
CA THR A 22 -0.33 -13.05 6.13
C THR A 22 -1.27 -14.22 6.39
N GLU A 23 -1.73 -14.86 5.32
CA GLU A 23 -2.58 -16.06 5.36
C GLU A 23 -2.00 -17.10 4.41
N ASN A 24 -1.78 -18.33 4.90
CA ASN A 24 -1.23 -19.44 4.10
C ASN A 24 0.01 -19.02 3.27
N ASP A 25 0.97 -18.35 3.92
CA ASP A 25 2.21 -17.81 3.32
C ASP A 25 2.03 -16.67 2.29
N CYS A 26 0.81 -16.19 2.07
CA CYS A 26 0.51 -15.05 1.20
C CYS A 26 0.27 -13.78 2.02
N CYS A 27 0.95 -12.68 1.70
CA CYS A 27 0.64 -11.39 2.28
C CYS A 27 -0.67 -10.84 1.68
N VAL A 28 -1.72 -10.75 2.51
CA VAL A 28 -3.07 -10.34 2.11
C VAL A 28 -3.46 -8.94 2.61
N GLY A 29 -2.58 -8.28 3.37
CA GLY A 29 -2.77 -6.87 3.76
C GLY A 29 -1.47 -6.21 4.22
N VAL A 30 -1.30 -4.94 3.86
CA VAL A 30 -0.15 -4.09 4.24
C VAL A 30 -0.66 -2.70 4.60
N LEU A 31 -0.63 -2.38 5.88
CA LEU A 31 -1.20 -1.14 6.43
C LEU A 31 -0.15 -0.05 6.56
N VAL A 32 -0.45 1.14 6.04
CA VAL A 32 0.35 2.37 6.20
C VAL A 32 -0.51 3.54 6.70
N PRO A 33 0.07 4.54 7.40
CA PRO A 33 -0.56 5.82 7.68
C PRO A 33 -1.07 6.50 6.41
N LEU A 34 -2.35 6.90 6.41
CA LEU A 34 -2.94 7.71 5.35
C LEU A 34 -2.57 9.19 5.53
N ASN A 35 -1.30 9.51 5.30
CA ASN A 35 -0.74 10.86 5.39
C ASN A 35 -0.54 11.48 3.99
N LYS A 36 -0.01 12.71 3.93
CA LYS A 36 0.26 13.43 2.67
C LYS A 36 1.16 12.64 1.70
N LYS A 37 2.17 11.91 2.21
CA LYS A 37 3.08 11.08 1.41
C LYS A 37 2.33 9.91 0.78
N THR A 38 1.57 9.16 1.58
CA THR A 38 0.74 8.04 1.11
C THR A 38 -0.28 8.48 0.07
N ILE A 39 -1.00 9.58 0.31
CA ILE A 39 -1.98 10.12 -0.65
C ILE A 39 -1.30 10.51 -1.97
N LYS A 40 -0.11 11.11 -1.92
CA LYS A 40 0.64 11.47 -3.12
C LYS A 40 1.03 10.23 -3.92
N VAL A 41 1.56 9.20 -3.28
CA VAL A 41 1.92 7.92 -3.90
C VAL A 41 0.69 7.27 -4.54
N LEU A 42 -0.42 7.15 -3.82
CA LEU A 42 -1.66 6.56 -4.34
C LEU A 42 -2.21 7.32 -5.55
N LYS A 43 -2.21 8.65 -5.53
CA LYS A 43 -2.60 9.46 -6.69
C LYS A 43 -1.68 9.25 -7.89
N GLN A 44 -0.37 9.15 -7.68
CA GLN A 44 0.58 8.86 -8.75
C GLN A 44 0.38 7.46 -9.34
N LEU A 45 -0.05 6.49 -8.53
CA LEU A 45 -0.47 5.15 -8.96
C LEU A 45 -1.83 5.13 -9.69
N GLY A 46 -2.52 6.27 -9.81
CA GLY A 46 -3.82 6.38 -10.48
C GLY A 46 -5.01 5.99 -9.58
N VAL A 47 -4.80 5.91 -8.27
CA VAL A 47 -5.88 5.67 -7.29
C VAL A 47 -6.59 7.00 -7.04
N ASP A 48 -7.88 7.04 -7.33
CA ASP A 48 -8.69 8.25 -7.17
C ASP A 48 -9.01 8.56 -5.70
N TYR A 49 -9.50 9.77 -5.46
CA TYR A 49 -9.79 10.26 -4.10
C TYR A 49 -10.98 9.55 -3.45
N GLU A 50 -11.97 9.13 -4.24
CA GLU A 50 -13.15 8.46 -3.70
C GLU A 50 -12.80 7.07 -3.18
N TRP A 51 -12.00 6.32 -3.93
CA TRP A 51 -11.46 5.03 -3.51
C TRP A 51 -10.69 5.16 -2.19
N ILE A 52 -9.81 6.15 -2.08
CA ILE A 52 -9.04 6.42 -0.84
C ILE A 52 -9.98 6.71 0.33
N ARG A 53 -11.02 7.54 0.10
CA ARG A 53 -12.00 7.92 1.13
C ARG A 53 -12.81 6.72 1.63
N LEU A 54 -13.18 5.81 0.74
CA LEU A 54 -13.99 4.62 1.06
C LEU A 54 -13.18 3.49 1.72
N ASN A 55 -11.88 3.40 1.44
CA ASN A 55 -11.01 2.32 1.91
C ASN A 55 -10.10 2.71 3.10
N ARG A 56 -10.29 3.90 3.68
CA ARG A 56 -9.54 4.32 4.88
C ARG A 56 -10.08 3.62 6.13
N LEU A 57 -9.18 3.20 7.00
CA LEU A 57 -9.47 2.56 8.28
C LEU A 57 -9.21 3.57 9.41
N ALA A 58 -10.22 3.89 10.22
CA ALA A 58 -10.07 4.82 11.33
C ALA A 58 -9.19 4.23 12.44
N THR A 59 -8.34 5.06 13.04
CA THR A 59 -7.54 4.68 14.21
C THR A 59 -8.10 5.32 15.48
N PRO A 60 -7.80 4.79 16.67
CA PRO A 60 -8.22 5.39 17.95
C PRO A 60 -7.64 6.79 18.22
N THR A 61 -6.62 7.22 17.47
CA THR A 61 -5.88 8.48 17.67
C THR A 61 -6.14 9.49 16.53
N ASP A 62 -7.41 9.67 16.14
CA ASP A 62 -7.86 10.56 15.05
C ASP A 62 -7.12 10.41 13.70
N GLY A 63 -6.49 9.26 13.49
CA GLY A 63 -5.72 8.94 12.30
C GLY A 63 -6.47 8.01 11.36
N TYR A 64 -5.89 7.79 10.18
CA TYR A 64 -6.39 6.79 9.24
C TYR A 64 -5.23 5.92 8.73
N PHE A 65 -5.52 4.65 8.51
CA PHE A 65 -4.67 3.73 7.75
C PHE A 65 -5.31 3.38 6.41
N ILE A 66 -4.51 2.81 5.51
CA ILE A 66 -5.01 2.24 4.26
C ILE A 66 -4.21 0.99 3.92
N ASP A 67 -4.89 0.00 3.34
CA ASP A 67 -4.25 -1.22 2.84
C ASP A 67 -3.71 -1.01 1.43
N LEU A 68 -2.43 -1.33 1.23
CA LEU A 68 -1.74 -1.22 -0.06
C LEU A 68 -1.90 -2.45 -0.95
N VAL A 69 -2.23 -3.63 -0.40
CA VAL A 69 -2.31 -4.88 -1.18
C VAL A 69 -3.30 -4.80 -2.35
N PRO A 70 -4.53 -4.28 -2.19
CA PRO A 70 -5.48 -4.14 -3.30
C PRO A 70 -4.97 -3.26 -4.45
N VAL A 71 -4.07 -2.32 -4.14
CA VAL A 71 -3.44 -1.44 -5.14
C VAL A 71 -2.30 -2.19 -5.84
N ALA A 72 -1.46 -2.88 -5.07
CA ALA A 72 -0.24 -3.52 -5.55
C ALA A 72 -0.46 -4.82 -6.33
N ILE A 73 -1.47 -5.62 -5.99
CA ILE A 73 -1.70 -6.96 -6.55
C ILE A 73 -1.86 -6.97 -8.08
N ARG A 74 -2.19 -5.82 -8.69
CA ARG A 74 -2.29 -5.66 -10.14
C ARG A 74 -0.94 -5.66 -10.86
N PHE A 75 0.17 -5.49 -10.13
CA PHE A 75 1.49 -5.29 -10.71
C PHE A 75 2.64 -5.84 -9.83
N SER A 76 2.35 -6.56 -8.74
CA SER A 76 3.36 -7.17 -7.87
C SER A 76 3.10 -8.67 -7.63
N SER A 77 4.16 -9.47 -7.43
CA SER A 77 4.07 -10.89 -7.03
C SER A 77 3.81 -11.12 -5.53
N GLY A 78 3.89 -10.08 -4.72
CA GLY A 78 3.62 -10.15 -3.28
C GLY A 78 4.46 -9.14 -2.50
N TRP A 79 4.15 -8.97 -1.22
CA TRP A 79 4.91 -8.13 -0.30
C TRP A 79 5.66 -8.99 0.73
N THR A 80 6.92 -8.65 0.98
CA THR A 80 7.67 -9.19 2.13
C THR A 80 8.17 -8.06 3.01
N ARG A 81 8.47 -8.39 4.27
CA ARG A 81 9.00 -7.42 5.23
C ARG A 81 10.40 -6.95 4.86
N GLU A 82 11.19 -7.80 4.21
CA GLU A 82 12.59 -7.52 3.88
C GLU A 82 12.71 -6.68 2.60
N ASN A 83 11.82 -6.91 1.64
CA ASN A 83 12.00 -6.41 0.27
C ASN A 83 10.83 -5.54 -0.23
N GLY A 84 9.73 -5.45 0.52
CA GLY A 84 8.51 -4.77 0.07
C GLY A 84 7.79 -5.53 -1.05
N PHE A 85 7.01 -4.82 -1.86
CA PHE A 85 6.34 -5.39 -3.03
C PHE A 85 7.35 -5.82 -4.10
N GLN A 86 7.23 -7.04 -4.60
CA GLN A 86 8.12 -7.61 -5.61
C GLN A 86 7.51 -7.54 -7.02
N PRO A 87 8.31 -7.42 -8.10
CA PRO A 87 7.83 -7.55 -9.48
C PRO A 87 7.15 -8.89 -9.76
N LEU A 88 6.12 -8.84 -10.61
CA LEU A 88 5.48 -10.02 -11.21
C LEU A 88 6.45 -10.82 -12.08
#